data_AF-A0A7W3TCY7-F1
#
_entry.id   AF-A0A7W3TCY7-F1
#
_cell.length_a   1.000
_cell.length_b   1.000
_cell.length_c   1.000
_cell.angle_alpha   90.00
_cell.angle_beta   90.00
_cell.angle_gamma   90.00
#
_symmetry.space_group_name_H-M   'P 1'
#
loop_
_entity.id
_entity.type
_entity.pdbx_description
1 polymer ?
#
loop_
_entity_poly.entity_id
_entity_poly.type
_entity_poly.pdbx_seq_one_letter_code
_entity_poly.pdbx_strand_id
1 'polypeptide(L)'
;MASAPGPLVVTDPDGTLYDRTARRRSRLGPVHVYDPEHRVDTPVRLRWGPERGCADPLVARRRAKALLTPVRPTEPVFALDAEAAETLLRCFLHAAALDGADCRRVQRWARSGGGDAARILRAHPRVSPGMSMELEGALGSHPGRRDAGLALVARSLEALERVNVRHSCSPGRADTIALENIAGEGATLYVVGDDPATAPLRGALLDSLDTLPHLP
;
A
#
# COMPACT_ATOMS: atom_id res chain seq x y z
N MET A 1 20.83 14.92 -29.96
CA MET A 1 20.89 13.64 -29.21
C MET A 1 19.85 13.72 -28.11
N ALA A 2 18.70 13.07 -28.27
CA ALA A 2 17.64 13.12 -27.26
C ALA A 2 18.12 12.37 -26.02
N SER A 3 18.11 13.06 -24.87
CA SER A 3 18.26 12.45 -23.55
C SER A 3 17.34 11.23 -23.47
N ALA A 4 17.86 10.05 -23.14
CA ALA A 4 17.02 8.86 -22.99
C ALA A 4 15.95 9.18 -21.94
N PRO A 5 14.64 9.07 -22.24
CA PRO A 5 13.61 9.35 -21.25
C PRO A 5 13.70 8.26 -20.20
N GLY A 6 14.23 8.63 -19.03
CA GLY A 6 14.61 7.75 -17.92
C GLY A 6 13.45 6.97 -17.31
N PRO A 7 13.58 6.54 -16.05
CA PRO A 7 12.51 5.81 -15.38
C PRO A 7 11.22 6.63 -15.37
N LEU A 8 10.10 5.96 -15.59
CA LEU A 8 8.80 6.61 -15.72
C LEU A 8 7.73 5.83 -14.95
N VAL A 9 6.99 6.53 -14.09
CA VAL A 9 5.77 6.00 -13.46
C VAL A 9 4.58 6.69 -14.12
N VAL A 10 3.65 5.90 -14.65
CA VAL A 10 2.48 6.39 -15.40
C VAL A 10 1.22 5.99 -14.66
N THR A 11 0.44 6.95 -14.20
CA THR A 11 -0.95 6.70 -13.78
C THR A 11 -1.82 6.56 -15.03
N ASP A 12 -2.46 5.41 -15.19
CA ASP A 12 -3.19 5.04 -16.41
C ASP A 12 -4.59 4.52 -16.07
N PRO A 13 -5.56 5.41 -15.79
CA PRO A 13 -6.84 5.02 -15.21
C PRO A 13 -7.61 3.95 -16.02
N ASP A 14 -7.57 4.06 -17.35
CA ASP A 14 -8.30 3.18 -18.27
C ASP A 14 -7.41 2.17 -19.00
N GLY A 15 -6.08 2.23 -18.84
CA GLY A 15 -5.13 1.34 -19.50
C GLY A 15 -4.74 1.75 -20.92
N THR A 16 -5.28 2.86 -21.42
CA THR A 16 -5.07 3.28 -22.81
C THR A 16 -3.63 3.72 -23.07
N LEU A 17 -2.92 4.26 -22.07
CA LEU A 17 -1.52 4.63 -22.24
C LEU A 17 -0.63 3.40 -22.36
N TYR A 18 -0.88 2.36 -21.56
CA TYR A 18 -0.20 1.08 -21.64
C TYR A 18 -0.34 0.49 -23.05
N ASP A 19 -1.57 0.34 -23.55
CA ASP A 19 -1.84 -0.25 -24.86
C ASP A 19 -1.13 0.51 -26.00
N ARG A 20 -1.09 1.84 -25.92
CA ARG A 20 -0.48 2.69 -26.96
C ARG A 20 1.04 2.74 -26.88
N THR A 21 1.63 2.61 -25.70
CA THR A 21 3.04 3.00 -25.48
C THR A 21 3.94 1.89 -24.95
N ALA A 22 3.41 0.82 -24.33
CA ALA A 22 4.20 -0.25 -23.72
C ALA A 22 5.21 -0.88 -24.69
N ARG A 23 4.79 -1.19 -25.93
CA ARG A 23 5.68 -1.76 -26.96
C ARG A 23 6.84 -0.83 -27.35
N ARG A 24 6.63 0.49 -27.28
CA ARG A 24 7.72 1.46 -27.55
C ARG A 24 8.62 1.58 -26.33
N ARG A 25 8.06 1.63 -25.13
CA ARG A 25 8.81 1.70 -23.87
C ARG A 25 9.65 0.44 -23.63
N SER A 26 9.18 -0.74 -24.03
CA SER A 26 9.94 -1.99 -23.89
C SER A 26 11.23 -2.05 -24.73
N ARG A 27 11.40 -1.14 -25.70
CA ARG A 27 12.66 -0.97 -26.45
C ARG A 27 13.70 -0.13 -25.70
N LEU A 28 13.28 0.57 -24.64
CA LEU A 28 14.11 1.49 -23.86
C LEU A 28 14.48 0.90 -22.50
N GLY A 29 13.62 0.08 -21.93
CA GLY A 29 13.83 -0.58 -20.65
C GLY A 29 12.67 -1.52 -20.28
N PRO A 30 12.72 -2.16 -19.10
CA PRO A 30 11.64 -3.01 -18.62
C PRO A 30 10.31 -2.25 -18.55
N VAL A 31 9.21 -2.95 -18.85
CA VAL A 31 7.85 -2.43 -18.68
C VAL A 31 7.13 -3.30 -17.67
N HIS A 32 6.64 -2.66 -16.61
CA HIS A 32 5.88 -3.26 -15.53
C HIS A 32 4.48 -2.66 -15.51
N VAL A 33 3.52 -3.45 -15.05
CA VAL A 33 2.13 -3.02 -14.91
C VAL A 33 1.63 -3.46 -13.54
N TYR A 34 1.27 -2.50 -12.69
CA TYR A 34 0.45 -2.75 -11.52
C TYR A 34 -1.01 -2.48 -11.88
N ASP A 35 -1.78 -3.55 -12.05
CA ASP A 35 -3.19 -3.48 -12.46
C ASP A 35 -4.02 -4.43 -11.58
N PRO A 36 -4.43 -3.96 -10.38
CA PRO A 36 -5.22 -4.75 -9.45
C PRO A 36 -6.63 -5.05 -9.99
N GLU A 37 -7.11 -4.30 -10.99
CA GLU A 37 -8.46 -4.38 -11.56
C GLU A 37 -8.54 -5.30 -12.79
N HIS A 38 -7.39 -5.75 -13.31
CA HIS A 38 -7.28 -6.55 -14.53
C HIS A 38 -7.87 -5.87 -15.78
N ARG A 39 -7.62 -4.58 -15.96
CA ARG A 39 -8.14 -3.80 -17.10
C ARG A 39 -7.38 -4.00 -18.40
N VAL A 40 -6.05 -4.16 -18.35
CA VAL A 40 -5.24 -4.33 -19.56
C VAL A 40 -4.92 -5.79 -19.83
N ASP A 41 -4.78 -6.18 -21.10
CA ASP A 41 -4.31 -7.53 -21.44
C ASP A 41 -2.78 -7.62 -21.33
N THR A 42 -2.29 -8.30 -20.30
CA THR A 42 -0.85 -8.50 -20.09
C THR A 42 -0.57 -9.88 -19.48
N PRO A 43 0.48 -10.58 -19.96
CA PRO A 43 0.82 -11.90 -19.43
C PRO A 43 1.42 -11.84 -18.02
N VAL A 44 1.99 -10.71 -17.61
CA VAL A 44 2.64 -10.53 -16.31
C VAL A 44 2.19 -9.22 -15.69
N ARG A 45 1.71 -9.30 -14.45
CA ARG A 45 1.34 -8.16 -13.62
C ARG A 45 2.27 -8.08 -12.43
N LEU A 46 2.81 -6.90 -12.19
CA LEU A 46 3.56 -6.60 -10.98
C LEU A 46 2.62 -6.69 -9.78
N ARG A 47 3.11 -7.30 -8.71
CA ARG A 47 2.41 -7.40 -7.43
C ARG A 47 3.14 -6.59 -6.37
N TRP A 48 2.39 -5.99 -5.45
CA TRP A 48 2.92 -5.15 -4.39
C TRP A 48 2.04 -5.22 -3.14
N GLY A 49 2.66 -5.61 -2.02
CA GLY A 49 2.03 -5.63 -0.70
C GLY A 49 2.25 -4.31 0.05
N PRO A 50 1.22 -3.67 0.60
CA PRO A 50 1.35 -2.40 1.33
C PRO A 50 2.21 -2.51 2.61
N GLU A 51 2.29 -3.68 3.23
CA GLU A 51 3.14 -3.94 4.41
C GLU A 51 4.64 -3.85 4.11
N ARG A 52 5.03 -3.90 2.83
CA ARG A 52 6.43 -3.86 2.41
C ARG A 52 7.14 -2.64 2.96
N GLY A 53 8.29 -2.87 3.60
CA GLY A 53 9.13 -1.83 4.20
C GLY A 53 8.60 -1.26 5.53
N CYS A 54 7.40 -1.65 5.97
CA CYS A 54 6.80 -1.12 7.20
C CYS A 54 7.44 -1.65 8.49
N ALA A 55 8.50 -2.46 8.41
CA ALA A 55 9.38 -2.72 9.54
C ALA A 55 10.07 -1.42 10.01
N ASP A 56 10.26 -0.44 9.11
CA ASP A 56 10.57 0.93 9.49
C ASP A 56 9.29 1.67 9.91
N PRO A 57 9.22 2.21 11.15
CA PRO A 57 8.05 2.92 11.65
C PRO A 57 7.67 4.17 10.84
N LEU A 58 8.63 4.87 10.23
CA LEU A 58 8.37 6.03 9.39
C LEU A 58 7.70 5.63 8.08
N VAL A 59 8.16 4.52 7.48
CA VAL A 59 7.52 3.93 6.29
C VAL A 59 6.11 3.46 6.63
N ALA A 60 5.92 2.76 7.77
CA ALA A 60 4.60 2.32 8.22
C ALA A 60 3.62 3.47 8.39
N ARG A 61 4.07 4.59 8.99
CA ARG A 61 3.25 5.79 9.15
C ARG A 61 2.88 6.41 7.81
N ARG A 62 3.84 6.61 6.91
CA ARG A 62 3.58 7.22 5.60
C ARG A 62 2.64 6.36 4.76
N ARG A 63 2.89 5.03 4.75
CA ARG A 63 2.03 4.04 4.09
C ARG A 63 0.59 4.08 4.62
N ALA A 64 0.42 4.13 5.95
CA ALA A 64 -0.91 4.21 6.55
C ALA A 64 -1.65 5.48 6.13
N LYS A 65 -0.97 6.63 6.12
CA LYS A 65 -1.54 7.89 5.60
C LYS A 65 -1.99 7.74 4.15
N ALA A 66 -1.11 7.25 3.27
CA ALA A 66 -1.40 7.11 1.85
C ALA A 66 -2.59 6.17 1.58
N LEU A 67 -2.69 5.05 2.29
CA LEU A 67 -3.82 4.12 2.20
C LEU A 67 -5.14 4.76 2.69
N LEU A 68 -5.08 5.59 3.73
CA LEU A 68 -6.29 6.22 4.29
C LEU A 68 -6.75 7.43 3.49
N THR A 69 -5.86 8.11 2.74
CA THR A 69 -6.18 9.35 2.01
C THR A 69 -7.50 9.27 1.21
N PRO A 70 -7.76 8.25 0.37
CA PRO A 70 -8.98 8.22 -0.45
C PRO A 70 -10.27 8.02 0.36
N VAL A 71 -10.15 7.51 1.59
CA VAL A 71 -11.27 7.21 2.48
C VAL A 71 -11.27 8.10 3.72
N ARG A 72 -10.46 9.16 3.76
CA ARG A 72 -10.34 10.00 4.94
C ARG A 72 -11.52 10.98 5.00
N PRO A 73 -12.28 11.05 6.10
CA PRO A 73 -13.30 12.08 6.28
C PRO A 73 -12.68 13.48 6.22
N THR A 74 -13.40 14.44 5.65
CA THR A 74 -12.93 15.82 5.47
C THR A 74 -13.47 16.77 6.53
N GLU A 75 -14.56 16.41 7.19
CA GLU A 75 -15.18 17.23 8.22
C GLU A 75 -14.35 17.23 9.52
N PRO A 76 -14.06 18.40 10.12
CA PRO A 76 -13.22 18.48 11.32
C PRO A 76 -13.70 17.66 12.52
N VAL A 77 -15.01 17.42 12.63
CA VAL A 77 -15.61 16.62 13.70
C VAL A 77 -15.08 15.17 13.74
N PHE A 78 -14.62 14.64 12.59
CA PHE A 78 -14.08 13.29 12.48
C PHE A 78 -12.54 13.23 12.55
N ALA A 79 -11.87 14.33 12.91
CA ALA A 79 -10.41 14.38 12.96
C ALA A 79 -9.80 13.30 13.87
N LEU A 80 -10.39 13.10 15.06
CA LEU A 80 -9.93 12.11 16.03
C LEU A 80 -10.15 10.66 15.56
N ASP A 81 -11.18 10.41 14.76
CA ASP A 81 -11.44 9.09 14.17
C ASP A 81 -10.40 8.78 13.08
N ALA A 82 -10.06 9.78 12.26
CA ALA A 82 -9.00 9.66 11.26
C ALA A 82 -7.61 9.46 11.89
N GLU A 83 -7.31 10.13 13.02
CA GLU A 83 -6.08 9.92 13.79
C GLU A 83 -6.00 8.52 14.41
N ALA A 84 -7.13 8.02 14.92
CA ALA A 84 -7.23 6.65 15.41
C ALA A 84 -6.98 5.64 14.27
N ALA A 85 -7.59 5.85 13.10
CA ALA A 85 -7.35 5.01 11.92
C ALA A 85 -5.89 5.00 11.48
N GLU A 86 -5.22 6.17 11.44
CA GLU A 86 -3.79 6.28 11.11
C GLU A 86 -2.94 5.48 12.10
N THR A 87 -3.25 5.59 13.40
CA THR A 87 -2.54 4.87 14.47
C THR A 87 -2.74 3.36 14.38
N LEU A 88 -3.97 2.91 14.19
CA LEU A 88 -4.28 1.49 14.06
C LEU A 88 -3.59 0.90 12.82
N LEU A 89 -3.74 1.52 11.65
CA LEU A 89 -3.20 1.00 10.41
C LEU A 89 -1.67 0.98 10.40
N ARG A 90 -0.99 2.03 10.88
CA ARG A 90 0.49 2.01 10.93
C ARG A 90 1.02 0.91 11.85
N CYS A 91 0.35 0.65 12.97
CA CYS A 91 0.73 -0.42 13.89
C CYS A 91 0.47 -1.80 13.27
N PHE A 92 -0.65 -1.98 12.56
CA PHE A 92 -0.95 -3.22 11.86
C PHE A 92 0.04 -3.50 10.72
N LEU A 93 0.40 -2.48 9.93
CA LEU A 93 1.40 -2.63 8.87
C LEU A 93 2.78 -2.99 9.43
N HIS A 94 3.19 -2.37 10.54
CA HIS A 94 4.44 -2.72 11.21
C HIS A 94 4.42 -4.15 11.76
N ALA A 95 3.34 -4.55 12.44
CA ALA A 95 3.15 -5.92 12.91
C ALA A 95 3.22 -6.93 11.75
N ALA A 96 2.58 -6.62 10.63
CA ALA A 96 2.60 -7.47 9.45
C ALA A 96 3.99 -7.62 8.84
N ALA A 97 4.73 -6.50 8.70
CA ALA A 97 6.09 -6.53 8.19
C ALA A 97 7.06 -7.31 9.08
N LEU A 98 6.85 -7.30 10.40
CA LEU A 98 7.67 -8.04 11.36
C LEU A 98 7.34 -9.55 11.39
N ASP A 99 6.05 -9.90 11.36
CA ASP A 99 5.56 -11.30 11.40
C ASP A 99 5.60 -12.00 10.02
N GLY A 100 5.88 -11.25 8.94
CA GLY A 100 5.76 -11.75 7.57
C GLY A 100 4.31 -12.01 7.16
N ALA A 101 3.35 -11.31 7.78
CA ALA A 101 1.94 -11.42 7.43
C ALA A 101 1.62 -10.60 6.18
N ASP A 102 0.62 -11.06 5.42
CA ASP A 102 0.15 -10.36 4.23
C ASP A 102 -0.92 -9.29 4.56
N CYS A 103 -1.25 -8.47 3.55
CA CYS A 103 -2.31 -7.47 3.63
C CYS A 103 -3.69 -8.04 4.02
N ARG A 104 -3.96 -9.31 3.73
CA ARG A 104 -5.23 -9.97 4.09
C ARG A 104 -5.33 -10.13 5.60
N ARG A 105 -4.21 -10.43 6.25
CA ARG A 105 -4.15 -10.49 7.72
C ARG A 105 -4.36 -9.12 8.34
N VAL A 106 -3.80 -8.06 7.75
CA VAL A 106 -4.05 -6.66 8.16
C VAL A 106 -5.55 -6.31 8.07
N GLN A 107 -6.20 -6.63 6.94
CA GLN A 107 -7.64 -6.42 6.76
C GLN A 107 -8.45 -7.20 7.82
N ARG A 108 -8.06 -8.45 8.11
CA ARG A 108 -8.69 -9.26 9.16
C ARG A 108 -8.55 -8.63 10.54
N TRP A 109 -7.39 -8.08 10.88
CA TRP A 109 -7.18 -7.41 12.17
C TRP A 109 -8.08 -6.20 12.34
N ALA A 110 -8.28 -5.40 11.28
CA ALA A 110 -9.22 -4.28 11.32
C ALA A 110 -10.66 -4.75 11.62
N ARG A 111 -11.08 -5.90 11.09
CA ARG A 111 -12.43 -6.47 11.30
C ARG A 111 -12.60 -7.21 12.63
N SER A 112 -11.51 -7.65 13.25
CA SER A 112 -11.51 -8.48 14.47
C SER A 112 -10.97 -7.75 15.71
N GLY A 113 -10.77 -6.43 15.62
CA GLY A 113 -10.36 -5.60 16.76
C GLY A 113 -8.86 -5.63 17.08
N GLY A 114 -8.01 -6.14 16.19
CA GLY A 114 -6.55 -5.95 16.26
C GLY A 114 -5.78 -6.70 17.36
N GLY A 115 -6.43 -7.59 18.11
CA GLY A 115 -5.79 -8.29 19.24
C GLY A 115 -4.55 -9.11 18.86
N ASP A 116 -4.58 -9.75 17.69
CA ASP A 116 -3.43 -10.50 17.16
C ASP A 116 -2.25 -9.59 16.81
N ALA A 117 -2.49 -8.42 16.21
CA ALA A 117 -1.44 -7.45 15.93
C ALA A 117 -0.80 -6.94 17.23
N ALA A 118 -1.62 -6.65 18.26
CA ALA A 118 -1.12 -6.25 19.58
C ALA A 118 -0.25 -7.34 20.22
N ARG A 119 -0.65 -8.62 20.09
CA ARG A 119 0.16 -9.75 20.55
C ARG A 119 1.51 -9.83 19.82
N ILE A 120 1.53 -9.63 18.50
CA ILE A 120 2.77 -9.60 17.71
C ILE A 120 3.68 -8.46 18.20
N LEU A 121 3.14 -7.24 18.32
CA LEU A 121 3.94 -6.08 18.75
C LEU A 121 4.47 -6.20 20.18
N ARG A 122 3.76 -6.88 21.08
CA ARG A 122 4.26 -7.13 22.44
C ARG A 122 5.41 -8.13 22.48
N ALA A 123 5.39 -9.14 21.62
CA ALA A 123 6.32 -10.26 21.68
C ALA A 123 7.55 -10.10 20.78
N HIS A 124 7.44 -9.32 19.71
CA HIS A 124 8.46 -9.32 18.65
C HIS A 124 9.65 -8.40 19.01
N PRO A 125 10.90 -8.90 18.96
CA PRO A 125 12.07 -8.18 19.50
C PRO A 125 12.50 -6.94 18.70
N ARG A 126 12.07 -6.84 17.44
CA ARG A 126 12.40 -5.70 16.54
C ARG A 126 11.29 -4.65 16.47
N VAL A 127 10.34 -4.66 17.40
CA VAL A 127 9.25 -3.68 17.41
C VAL A 127 9.81 -2.31 17.72
N SER A 128 9.35 -1.30 16.97
CA SER A 128 9.70 0.08 17.22
C SER A 128 9.30 0.49 18.65
N PRO A 129 10.17 1.18 19.41
CA PRO A 129 9.84 1.67 20.74
C PRO A 129 8.51 2.40 20.78
N GLY A 130 7.69 2.10 21.79
CA GLY A 130 6.38 2.73 22.01
C GLY A 130 5.24 2.18 21.16
N MET A 131 5.49 1.51 20.02
CA MET A 131 4.43 1.14 19.08
C MET A 131 3.40 0.15 19.66
N SER A 132 3.84 -0.79 20.49
CA SER A 132 2.93 -1.71 21.19
C SER A 132 1.98 -0.96 22.14
N MET A 133 2.52 0.03 22.86
CA MET A 133 1.78 0.86 23.80
C MET A 133 0.80 1.80 23.09
N GLU A 134 1.21 2.36 21.94
CA GLU A 134 0.35 3.17 21.09
C GLU A 134 -0.83 2.38 20.52
N LEU A 135 -0.59 1.14 20.06
CA LEU A 135 -1.65 0.27 19.58
C LEU A 135 -2.62 -0.09 20.71
N GLU A 136 -2.10 -0.44 21.89
CA GLU A 136 -2.92 -0.74 23.07
C GLU A 136 -3.75 0.47 23.50
N GLY A 137 -3.17 1.67 23.50
CA GLY A 137 -3.88 2.91 23.77
C GLY A 137 -5.00 3.19 22.76
N ALA A 138 -4.75 2.96 21.47
CA ALA A 138 -5.77 3.11 20.42
C ALA A 138 -6.91 2.09 20.57
N LEU A 139 -6.60 0.82 20.86
CA LEU A 139 -7.57 -0.25 21.06
C LEU A 139 -8.32 -0.16 22.40
N GLY A 140 -7.71 0.45 23.42
CA GLY A 140 -8.31 0.71 24.73
C GLY A 140 -9.03 2.07 24.83
N SER A 141 -9.02 2.87 23.76
CA SER A 141 -9.67 4.19 23.72
C SER A 141 -11.20 4.10 23.75
N HIS A 142 -11.88 5.26 23.75
CA HIS A 142 -13.34 5.34 23.73
C HIS A 142 -13.94 4.44 22.64
N PRO A 143 -14.88 3.51 22.97
CA PRO A 143 -15.35 2.48 22.04
C PRO A 143 -15.76 3.03 20.66
N GLY A 144 -16.52 4.13 20.63
CA GLY A 144 -16.94 4.75 19.37
C GLY A 144 -15.77 5.23 18.49
N ARG A 145 -14.69 5.76 19.08
CA ARG A 145 -13.51 6.22 18.33
C ARG A 145 -12.70 5.06 17.80
N ARG A 146 -12.50 4.04 18.63
CA ARG A 146 -11.83 2.79 18.22
C ARG A 146 -12.58 2.15 17.06
N ASP A 147 -13.90 2.00 17.18
CA ASP A 147 -14.72 1.31 16.19
C ASP A 147 -14.78 2.12 14.88
N ALA A 148 -14.86 3.45 14.95
CA ALA A 148 -14.74 4.34 13.79
C ALA A 148 -13.36 4.22 13.11
N GLY A 149 -12.28 4.19 13.89
CA GLY A 149 -10.92 3.98 13.38
C GLY A 149 -10.77 2.64 12.66
N LEU A 150 -11.21 1.55 13.29
CA LEU A 150 -11.21 0.21 12.69
C LEU A 150 -12.04 0.14 11.41
N ALA A 151 -13.21 0.80 11.37
CA ALA A 151 -14.05 0.88 10.18
C ALA A 151 -13.36 1.62 9.02
N LEU A 152 -12.66 2.73 9.29
CA LEU A 152 -11.87 3.45 8.29
C LEU A 152 -10.74 2.58 7.72
N VAL A 153 -10.05 1.82 8.58
CA VAL A 153 -9.01 0.88 8.15
C VAL A 153 -9.60 -0.27 7.32
N ALA A 154 -10.75 -0.82 7.73
CA ALA A 154 -11.42 -1.87 6.97
C ALA A 154 -11.85 -1.37 5.58
N ARG A 155 -12.35 -0.13 5.50
CA ARG A 155 -12.77 0.53 4.25
C ARG A 155 -11.60 0.80 3.30
N SER A 156 -10.44 1.25 3.80
CA SER A 156 -9.26 1.46 2.93
C SER A 156 -8.73 0.17 2.31
N LEU A 157 -9.11 -0.98 2.87
CA LEU A 157 -8.67 -2.31 2.42
C LEU A 157 -9.81 -3.15 1.85
N GLU A 158 -11.00 -2.57 1.61
CA GLU A 158 -12.21 -3.32 1.21
C GLU A 158 -12.02 -4.07 -0.11
N ALA A 159 -11.31 -3.49 -1.08
CA ALA A 159 -11.06 -4.13 -2.38
C ALA A 159 -10.34 -5.49 -2.28
N LEU A 160 -9.67 -5.80 -1.16
CA LEU A 160 -9.08 -7.12 -0.90
C LEU A 160 -10.13 -8.24 -0.75
N GLU A 161 -11.43 -7.95 -0.81
CA GLU A 161 -12.42 -9.03 -0.95
C GLU A 161 -12.37 -9.68 -2.34
N ARG A 162 -11.92 -8.92 -3.35
CA ARG A 162 -11.79 -9.39 -4.73
C ARG A 162 -10.51 -10.21 -4.91
N VAL A 163 -10.61 -11.33 -5.62
CA VAL A 163 -9.50 -12.30 -5.78
C VAL A 163 -8.31 -11.67 -6.51
N ASN A 164 -8.56 -10.91 -7.57
CA ASN A 164 -7.55 -10.19 -8.36
C ASN A 164 -6.76 -9.18 -7.52
N VAL A 165 -7.44 -8.37 -6.71
CA VAL A 165 -6.79 -7.39 -5.82
C VAL A 165 -5.98 -8.08 -4.71
N ARG A 166 -6.48 -9.21 -4.18
CA ARG A 166 -5.68 -10.03 -3.25
C ARG A 166 -4.41 -10.58 -3.87
N HIS A 167 -4.48 -10.97 -5.14
CA HIS A 167 -3.32 -11.47 -5.87
C HIS A 167 -2.33 -10.34 -6.16
N SER A 168 -2.82 -9.14 -6.52
CA SER A 168 -1.97 -7.97 -6.73
C SER A 168 -1.21 -7.57 -5.47
N CYS A 169 -1.70 -7.92 -4.27
CA CYS A 169 -1.00 -7.66 -3.01
C CYS A 169 -0.20 -8.85 -2.45
N SER A 170 0.16 -9.83 -3.28
CA SER A 170 0.95 -11.01 -2.90
C SER A 170 2.27 -11.08 -3.70
N PRO A 171 3.24 -10.18 -3.44
CA PRO A 171 4.47 -10.09 -4.22
C PRO A 171 5.37 -11.31 -4.06
N GLY A 172 6.00 -11.73 -5.15
CA GLY A 172 7.14 -12.63 -5.13
C GLY A 172 8.47 -11.88 -5.12
N ARG A 173 9.57 -12.64 -5.12
CA ARG A 173 10.93 -12.08 -5.19
C ARG A 173 11.17 -11.25 -6.45
N ALA A 174 10.66 -11.72 -7.59
CA ALA A 174 10.79 -11.01 -8.87
C ALA A 174 10.08 -9.65 -8.85
N ASP A 175 8.88 -9.57 -8.26
CA ASP A 175 8.15 -8.31 -8.12
C ASP A 175 8.91 -7.30 -7.27
N THR A 176 9.53 -7.79 -6.19
CA THR A 176 10.32 -6.95 -5.27
C THR A 176 11.51 -6.31 -5.98
N ILE A 177 12.28 -7.12 -6.71
CA ILE A 177 13.46 -6.66 -7.46
C ILE A 177 13.03 -5.67 -8.56
N ALA A 178 11.99 -5.99 -9.32
CA ALA A 178 11.46 -5.13 -10.37
C ALA A 178 11.08 -3.74 -9.84
N LEU A 179 10.42 -3.68 -8.68
CA LEU A 179 10.00 -2.42 -8.08
C LEU A 179 11.19 -1.59 -7.55
N GLU A 180 12.19 -2.24 -6.94
CA GLU A 180 13.39 -1.56 -6.41
C GLU A 180 14.27 -0.98 -7.52
N ASN A 181 14.28 -1.63 -8.68
CA ASN A 181 15.17 -1.29 -9.78
C ASN A 181 14.52 -0.40 -10.87
N ILE A 182 13.31 0.11 -10.66
CA ILE A 182 12.63 0.95 -11.67
C ILE A 182 13.57 2.05 -12.18
N ALA A 183 14.20 2.78 -11.24
CA ALA A 183 15.14 3.84 -11.57
C ALA A 183 16.42 3.34 -12.26
N GLY A 184 17.04 2.30 -11.69
CA GLY A 184 18.32 1.77 -12.16
C GLY A 184 18.25 1.13 -13.55
N GLU A 185 17.10 0.58 -13.93
CA GLU A 185 16.90 -0.11 -15.21
C GLU A 185 16.21 0.78 -16.26
N GLY A 186 15.93 2.05 -15.96
CA GLY A 186 15.18 2.95 -16.85
C GLY A 186 13.78 2.42 -17.16
N ALA A 187 13.18 1.70 -16.22
CA ALA A 187 11.93 0.97 -16.42
C ALA A 187 10.73 1.92 -16.49
N THR A 188 9.61 1.39 -16.99
CA THR A 188 8.31 2.05 -16.93
C THR A 188 7.33 1.23 -16.12
N LEU A 189 6.74 1.85 -15.10
CA LEU A 189 5.65 1.27 -14.35
C LEU A 189 4.34 1.96 -14.72
N TYR A 190 3.41 1.21 -15.29
CA TYR A 190 2.02 1.65 -15.44
C TYR A 190 1.24 1.25 -14.19
N VAL A 191 0.60 2.21 -13.53
CA VAL A 191 -0.33 2.01 -12.43
C VAL A 191 -1.73 2.18 -12.99
N VAL A 192 -2.39 1.05 -13.23
CA VAL A 192 -3.66 0.99 -13.95
C VAL A 192 -4.83 0.92 -12.98
N GLY A 193 -5.91 1.61 -13.32
CA GLY A 193 -7.20 1.50 -12.64
C GLY A 193 -7.81 2.83 -12.22
N ASP A 194 -9.13 2.86 -12.18
CA ASP A 194 -9.93 4.02 -11.78
C ASP A 194 -10.92 3.71 -10.64
N ASP A 195 -11.09 2.44 -10.26
CA ASP A 195 -12.05 2.06 -9.22
C ASP A 195 -11.67 2.75 -7.89
N PRO A 196 -12.59 3.50 -7.26
CA PRO A 196 -12.37 4.12 -5.96
C PRO A 196 -11.96 3.12 -4.87
N ALA A 197 -12.44 1.88 -4.92
CA ALA A 197 -12.15 0.85 -3.92
C ALA A 197 -10.67 0.43 -3.93
N THR A 198 -10.00 0.48 -5.08
CA THR A 198 -8.58 0.16 -5.26
C THR A 198 -7.68 1.39 -5.20
N ALA A 199 -8.24 2.61 -5.16
CA ALA A 199 -7.50 3.86 -5.05
C ALA A 199 -6.54 3.90 -3.83
N PRO A 200 -6.89 3.40 -2.63
CA PRO A 200 -5.96 3.26 -1.51
C PRO A 200 -4.65 2.56 -1.89
N LEU A 201 -4.74 1.40 -2.57
CA LEU A 201 -3.58 0.60 -2.94
C LEU A 201 -2.75 1.28 -4.03
N ARG A 202 -3.40 1.88 -5.05
CA ARG A 202 -2.69 2.60 -6.13
C ARG A 202 -1.96 3.83 -5.57
N GLY A 203 -2.63 4.64 -4.74
CA GLY A 203 -2.02 5.81 -4.11
C GLY A 203 -0.87 5.44 -3.16
N ALA A 204 -1.04 4.38 -2.38
CA ALA A 204 0.01 3.91 -1.48
C ALA A 204 1.22 3.35 -2.24
N LEU A 205 1.04 2.71 -3.40
CA LEU A 205 2.15 2.28 -4.25
C LEU A 205 2.92 3.49 -4.78
N LEU A 206 2.23 4.51 -5.30
CA LEU A 206 2.85 5.73 -5.81
C LEU A 206 3.69 6.44 -4.73
N ASP A 207 3.13 6.63 -3.53
CA ASP A 207 3.86 7.20 -2.38
C ASP A 207 5.06 6.33 -1.94
N SER A 208 5.05 5.02 -2.24
CA SER A 208 6.21 4.16 -1.99
C SER A 208 7.39 4.49 -2.90
N LEU A 209 7.10 4.95 -4.12
CA LEU A 209 8.06 5.20 -5.17
C LEU A 209 8.70 6.59 -5.06
N ASP A 210 7.96 7.59 -4.57
CA ASP A 210 8.47 8.96 -4.35
C ASP A 210 9.64 9.04 -3.35
N THR A 211 9.91 7.95 -2.63
CA THR A 211 11.07 7.86 -1.73
C THR A 211 12.26 7.12 -2.29
N LEU A 212 12.18 6.69 -3.55
CA LEU A 212 13.37 6.31 -4.31
C LEU A 212 14.04 7.60 -4.80
N PRO A 213 15.31 7.87 -4.47
CA PRO A 213 15.98 9.16 -4.71
C PRO A 213 16.20 9.56 -6.19
N HIS A 214 15.49 8.93 -7.14
CA HIS A 214 15.79 8.99 -8.58
C HIS A 214 14.55 9.05 -9.49
N LEU A 215 13.35 9.30 -8.97
CA LEU A 215 12.17 9.58 -9.78
C LEU A 215 11.94 11.11 -9.83
N PRO A 216 11.86 11.72 -11.03
CA PRO A 216 11.64 13.16 -11.18
C PRO A 216 10.23 13.59 -10.79
#